data_AF-A0A503SUE0-F1
#
_entry.id   AF-A0A503SUE0-F1
#
_cell.length_a   1.000
_cell.length_b   1.000
_cell.length_c   1.000
_cell.angle_alpha   90.00
_cell.angle_beta   90.00
_cell.angle_gamma   90.00
#
_symmetry.space_group_name_H-M   'P 1'
#
loop_
_entity.id
_entity.type
_entity.pdbx_description
1 polymer ?
#
loop_
_entity_poly.entity_id
_entity_poly.type
_entity_poly.pdbx_seq_one_letter_code
_entity_poly.pdbx_strand_id
1 'polypeptide(L)'
;MRLMLALLYLLSIAGLGAAEEQTMVIGYIGQQRKPALPLGPLDEAVADDGLQGARLGIADDDSTGRFLGQKFRLEERILAPAEAPADAVRQFADAGIAFVIADLDAGQLLQASAAPGAERMTLLNSRAPDDALRQQNCRRNVLHTIPSRAMLADGLAQYLVWKRWRRWFLLVGPHPQDQAMAAAFRRAAARFGAEITTDQPWTFRPANGRADTGHVTLQTEIPAVTQVSDYDVLVVADEADEFGAYLEGRTALPRIVAGTQGLVATGWSAVSEEWGATQLQDRFHRQAGRWMLPSDYAAWLAVRSIGEAATRLHSLDTAAIGKYIRGDAFLLAGFKGQGLTFRAWDGQMRQPILIAGPRLLISSSPQPGFLHQRTPLDTLGIDLEESTCKF
;
A
#
# COMPACT_ATOMS: atom_id res chain seq x y z
N MET A 1 -2.30 -59.05 -60.55
CA MET A 1 -1.06 -58.28 -60.77
C MET A 1 -1.49 -56.92 -61.32
N ARG A 2 -1.56 -55.78 -60.63
CA ARG A 2 -0.92 -55.19 -59.43
C ARG A 2 -1.99 -54.22 -58.82
N LEU A 3 -2.38 -54.30 -57.56
CA LEU A 3 -1.79 -53.71 -56.34
C LEU A 3 -1.61 -52.16 -56.36
N MET A 4 -2.02 -51.53 -55.24
CA MET A 4 -1.71 -50.17 -54.71
C MET A 4 -2.61 -49.01 -55.15
N LEU A 5 -3.08 -48.09 -54.29
CA LEU A 5 -3.00 -47.92 -52.84
C LEU A 5 -4.13 -46.92 -52.47
N ALA A 6 -5.02 -47.27 -51.54
CA ALA A 6 -5.98 -46.33 -50.96
C ALA A 6 -5.30 -45.57 -49.82
N LEU A 7 -5.01 -44.28 -50.01
CA LEU A 7 -4.49 -43.40 -48.98
C LEU A 7 -5.67 -42.61 -48.38
N LEU A 8 -6.36 -43.21 -47.41
CA LEU A 8 -7.28 -42.47 -46.54
C LEU A 8 -6.45 -41.56 -45.63
N TYR A 9 -6.45 -40.26 -45.94
CA TYR A 9 -6.07 -39.23 -44.98
C TYR A 9 -7.17 -39.16 -43.90
N LEU A 10 -6.99 -39.90 -42.81
CA LEU A 10 -7.68 -39.62 -41.56
C LEU A 10 -7.16 -38.29 -41.03
N LEU A 11 -7.86 -37.19 -41.34
CA LEU A 11 -7.79 -35.98 -40.54
C LEU A 11 -8.39 -36.32 -39.17
N SER A 12 -7.53 -36.70 -38.24
CA SER A 12 -7.81 -36.63 -36.82
C SER A 12 -8.02 -35.16 -36.47
N ILE A 13 -9.26 -34.69 -36.54
CA ILE A 13 -9.69 -33.47 -35.88
C ILE A 13 -9.54 -33.76 -34.39
N ALA A 14 -8.34 -33.52 -33.86
CA ALA A 14 -8.16 -33.33 -32.44
C ALA A 14 -9.00 -32.11 -32.09
N GLY A 15 -10.19 -32.35 -31.55
CA GLY A 15 -10.95 -31.30 -30.91
C GLY A 15 -10.04 -30.71 -29.85
N LEU A 16 -9.55 -29.49 -30.08
CA LEU A 16 -9.18 -28.63 -28.97
C LEU A 16 -10.47 -28.48 -28.17
N GLY A 17 -10.63 -29.31 -27.14
CA GLY A 17 -11.64 -29.07 -26.13
C GLY A 17 -11.40 -27.64 -25.64
N ALA A 18 -12.37 -26.76 -25.87
CA ALA A 18 -12.35 -25.46 -25.23
C ALA A 18 -12.16 -25.74 -23.73
N ALA A 19 -11.06 -25.24 -23.16
CA ALA A 19 -10.84 -25.35 -21.73
C ALA A 19 -12.09 -24.79 -21.04
N GLU A 20 -12.70 -25.60 -20.19
CA GLU A 20 -13.88 -25.17 -19.43
C GLU A 20 -13.50 -23.91 -18.66
N GLU A 21 -14.22 -22.82 -18.90
CA GLU A 21 -13.87 -21.51 -18.37
C GLU A 21 -14.01 -21.54 -16.84
N GLN A 22 -12.89 -21.46 -16.14
CA GLN A 22 -12.88 -21.50 -14.68
C GLN A 22 -12.87 -20.07 -14.14
N THR A 23 -13.71 -19.79 -13.12
CA THR A 23 -13.80 -18.47 -12.51
C THR A 23 -13.27 -18.47 -11.08
N MET A 24 -12.28 -17.63 -10.79
CA MET A 24 -11.83 -17.27 -9.45
C MET A 24 -12.65 -16.09 -8.95
N VAL A 25 -13.35 -16.29 -7.83
CA VAL A 25 -14.05 -15.19 -7.14
C VAL A 25 -13.16 -14.68 -6.01
N ILE A 26 -12.82 -13.40 -6.06
CA ILE A 26 -12.02 -12.70 -5.04
C ILE A 26 -12.99 -11.80 -4.26
N GLY A 27 -12.97 -11.91 -2.93
CA GLY A 27 -13.73 -11.03 -2.06
C GLY A 27 -13.05 -9.67 -1.90
N TYR A 28 -13.83 -8.62 -1.71
CA TYR A 28 -13.36 -7.31 -1.29
C TYR A 28 -14.20 -6.84 -0.10
N ILE A 29 -13.55 -6.53 1.03
CA ILE A 29 -14.20 -5.89 2.17
C ILE A 29 -13.64 -4.48 2.31
N GLY A 30 -14.46 -3.49 1.98
CA GLY A 30 -14.18 -2.08 2.20
C GLY A 30 -14.95 -1.53 3.40
N GLN A 31 -14.58 -0.32 3.83
CA GLN A 31 -15.22 0.39 4.94
C GLN A 31 -15.59 1.80 4.48
N GLN A 32 -16.82 2.24 4.75
CA GLN A 32 -17.20 3.63 4.55
C GLN A 32 -16.43 4.52 5.54
N ARG A 33 -15.69 5.47 4.99
CA ARG A 33 -14.93 6.46 5.77
C ARG A 33 -15.44 7.86 5.47
N LYS A 34 -15.37 8.72 6.47
CA LYS A 34 -15.58 10.14 6.24
C LYS A 34 -14.37 10.65 5.45
N PRO A 35 -14.56 11.27 4.27
CA PRO A 35 -13.45 11.85 3.53
C PRO A 35 -12.80 12.96 4.35
N ALA A 36 -11.48 13.13 4.18
CA ALA A 36 -10.77 14.26 4.74
C ALA A 36 -11.37 15.58 4.22
N LEU A 37 -11.27 16.64 5.01
CA LEU A 37 -11.70 17.96 4.56
C LEU A 37 -10.70 18.46 3.52
N PRO A 38 -11.14 18.91 2.33
CA PRO A 38 -10.22 19.46 1.34
C PRO A 38 -9.53 20.72 1.91
N LEU A 39 -8.21 20.81 1.70
CA LEU A 39 -7.43 21.99 2.03
C LEU A 39 -7.72 23.12 1.05
N GLY A 40 -7.88 22.78 -0.23
CA GLY A 40 -8.12 23.74 -1.30
C GLY A 40 -9.07 23.24 -2.39
N PRO A 41 -9.37 24.10 -3.38
CA PRO A 41 -10.29 23.77 -4.47
C PRO A 41 -9.77 22.69 -5.44
N LEU A 42 -8.49 22.32 -5.34
CA LEU A 42 -7.86 21.27 -6.14
C LEU A 42 -7.96 19.89 -5.47
N ASP A 43 -8.39 19.81 -4.21
CA ASP A 43 -8.52 18.55 -3.51
C ASP A 43 -9.90 17.94 -3.80
N GLU A 44 -9.90 16.77 -4.42
CA GLU A 44 -11.11 16.03 -4.71
C GLU A 44 -11.42 15.05 -3.58
N ALA A 45 -12.67 15.02 -3.12
CA ALA A 45 -13.11 14.02 -2.17
C ALA A 45 -13.17 12.64 -2.86
N VAL A 46 -12.41 11.69 -2.32
CA VAL A 46 -12.38 10.31 -2.81
C VAL A 46 -13.03 9.39 -1.78
N ALA A 47 -14.00 8.58 -2.22
CA ALA A 47 -14.74 7.64 -1.37
C ALA A 47 -14.64 6.18 -1.82
N ASP A 48 -14.01 5.93 -2.97
CA ASP A 48 -13.90 4.62 -3.62
C ASP A 48 -12.44 4.17 -3.80
N ASP A 49 -11.52 4.79 -3.05
CA ASP A 49 -10.13 4.39 -3.09
C ASP A 49 -9.93 2.99 -2.49
N GLY A 50 -8.93 2.28 -3.00
CA GLY A 50 -8.78 0.84 -2.78
C GLY A 50 -9.73 0.03 -3.68
N LEU A 51 -11.03 0.33 -3.68
CA LEU A 51 -12.02 -0.42 -4.46
C LEU A 51 -11.75 -0.31 -5.97
N GLN A 52 -11.51 0.92 -6.46
CA GLN A 52 -11.18 1.12 -7.87
C GLN A 52 -9.86 0.44 -8.25
N GLY A 53 -8.89 0.40 -7.33
CA GLY A 53 -7.66 -0.37 -7.50
C GLY A 53 -7.89 -1.87 -7.64
N ALA A 54 -8.73 -2.45 -6.77
CA ALA A 54 -9.09 -3.86 -6.83
C ALA A 54 -9.82 -4.21 -8.14
N ARG A 55 -10.79 -3.37 -8.56
CA ARG A 55 -11.50 -3.52 -9.84
C ARG A 55 -10.56 -3.48 -11.04
N LEU A 56 -9.59 -2.57 -11.04
CA LEU A 56 -8.57 -2.53 -12.09
C LEU A 56 -7.71 -3.80 -12.09
N GLY A 57 -7.35 -4.31 -10.91
CA GLY A 57 -6.62 -5.56 -10.77
C GLY A 57 -7.36 -6.73 -11.43
N ILE A 58 -8.69 -6.82 -11.22
CA ILE A 58 -9.54 -7.82 -11.86
C ILE A 58 -9.53 -7.67 -13.38
N ALA A 59 -9.65 -6.44 -13.90
CA ALA A 59 -9.61 -6.20 -15.34
C ALA A 59 -8.27 -6.61 -15.98
N ASP A 60 -7.15 -6.34 -15.29
CA ASP A 60 -5.81 -6.73 -15.73
C ASP A 60 -5.61 -8.27 -15.65
N ASP A 61 -6.10 -8.92 -14.59
CA ASP A 61 -6.09 -10.37 -14.41
C ASP A 61 -6.93 -11.06 -15.49
N ASP A 62 -8.14 -10.58 -15.78
CA ASP A 62 -9.01 -11.10 -16.84
C ASP A 62 -8.39 -10.99 -18.23
N SER A 63 -7.71 -9.87 -18.51
CA SER A 63 -7.02 -9.66 -19.79
C SER A 63 -5.95 -10.72 -20.02
N THR A 64 -5.19 -11.06 -18.97
CA THR A 64 -4.11 -12.05 -19.03
C THR A 64 -4.67 -13.49 -18.97
N GLY A 65 -5.62 -13.73 -18.08
CA GLY A 65 -6.22 -15.04 -17.79
C GLY A 65 -7.10 -15.58 -18.92
N ARG A 66 -7.68 -14.71 -19.77
CA ARG A 66 -8.48 -15.13 -20.93
C ARG A 66 -7.73 -16.11 -21.84
N PHE A 67 -6.42 -15.94 -22.01
CA PHE A 67 -5.60 -16.83 -22.85
C PHE A 67 -5.38 -18.21 -22.21
N LEU A 68 -5.67 -18.34 -20.92
CA LEU A 68 -5.55 -19.57 -20.12
C LEU A 68 -6.92 -20.17 -19.74
N GLY A 69 -8.03 -19.61 -20.23
CA GLY A 69 -9.39 -20.03 -19.84
C GLY A 69 -9.74 -19.67 -18.39
N GLN A 70 -9.05 -18.69 -17.81
CA GLN A 70 -9.24 -18.22 -16.44
C GLN A 70 -9.99 -16.89 -16.42
N LYS A 71 -11.00 -16.79 -15.56
CA LYS A 71 -11.78 -15.59 -15.27
C LYS A 71 -11.65 -15.18 -13.81
N PHE A 72 -11.74 -13.89 -13.57
CA PHE A 72 -11.64 -13.29 -12.25
C PHE A 72 -12.85 -12.39 -12.00
N ARG A 73 -13.45 -12.50 -10.82
CA ARG A 73 -14.59 -11.69 -10.42
C ARG A 73 -14.38 -11.11 -9.03
N LEU A 74 -14.79 -9.87 -8.82
CA LEU A 74 -14.83 -9.26 -7.50
C LEU A 74 -16.22 -9.45 -6.87
N GLU A 75 -16.25 -9.97 -5.64
CA GLU A 75 -17.43 -9.94 -4.77
C GLU A 75 -17.22 -8.85 -3.71
N GLU A 76 -17.99 -7.77 -3.78
CA GLU A 76 -17.74 -6.56 -3.00
C GLU A 76 -18.69 -6.46 -1.78
N ARG A 77 -18.13 -6.16 -0.62
CA ARG A 77 -18.87 -5.79 0.59
C ARG A 77 -18.29 -4.51 1.17
N ILE A 78 -19.10 -3.46 1.22
CA ILE A 78 -18.72 -2.18 1.82
C ILE A 78 -19.44 -2.05 3.16
N LEU A 79 -18.67 -2.06 4.25
CA LEU A 79 -19.17 -1.94 5.61
C LEU A 79 -19.64 -0.52 5.88
N ALA A 80 -20.83 -0.37 6.44
CA ALA A 80 -21.28 0.90 6.99
C ALA A 80 -20.41 1.32 8.19
N PRO A 81 -20.43 2.60 8.58
CA PRO A 81 -19.72 3.04 9.78
C PRO A 81 -20.09 2.19 11.00
N ALA A 82 -19.09 1.68 11.71
CA ALA A 82 -19.23 0.78 12.86
C ALA A 82 -19.86 -0.60 12.60
N GLU A 83 -20.15 -0.98 11.34
CA GLU A 83 -20.53 -2.35 11.00
C GLU A 83 -19.35 -3.30 11.24
N ALA A 84 -19.60 -4.44 11.88
CA ALA A 84 -18.57 -5.44 12.14
C ALA A 84 -18.30 -6.28 10.87
N PRO A 85 -17.04 -6.62 10.57
CA PRO A 85 -16.69 -7.38 9.36
C PRO A 85 -17.10 -8.86 9.40
N ALA A 86 -17.51 -9.38 10.55
CA ALA A 86 -17.79 -10.81 10.76
C ALA A 86 -18.88 -11.35 9.82
N ASP A 87 -19.92 -10.56 9.53
CA ASP A 87 -20.98 -10.97 8.62
C ASP A 87 -20.52 -11.02 7.16
N ALA A 88 -19.65 -10.09 6.74
CA ALA A 88 -19.03 -10.12 5.42
C ALA A 88 -18.10 -11.34 5.26
N VAL A 89 -17.29 -11.64 6.29
CA VAL A 89 -16.45 -12.85 6.31
C VAL A 89 -17.30 -14.11 6.25
N ARG A 90 -18.39 -14.21 7.03
CA ARG A 90 -19.28 -15.37 6.99
C ARG A 90 -19.88 -15.57 5.60
N GLN A 91 -20.39 -14.50 4.97
CA GLN A 91 -20.91 -14.57 3.61
C GLN A 91 -19.86 -15.09 2.61
N PHE A 92 -18.63 -14.58 2.70
CA PHE A 92 -17.55 -15.03 1.82
C PHE A 92 -17.16 -16.48 2.10
N ALA A 93 -17.19 -16.91 3.36
CA ALA A 93 -16.90 -18.29 3.74
C ALA A 93 -17.97 -19.27 3.22
N ASP A 94 -19.25 -18.88 3.31
CA ASP A 94 -20.38 -19.66 2.80
C ASP A 94 -20.34 -19.75 1.27
N ALA A 95 -19.83 -18.71 0.60
CA ALA A 95 -19.59 -18.69 -0.85
C ALA A 95 -18.29 -19.40 -1.28
N GLY A 96 -17.49 -19.93 -0.35
CA GLY A 96 -16.23 -20.62 -0.65
C GLY A 96 -15.10 -19.70 -1.14
N ILE A 97 -15.19 -18.39 -0.90
CA ILE A 97 -14.16 -17.41 -1.31
C ILE A 97 -12.92 -17.59 -0.42
N ALA A 98 -11.79 -17.90 -1.05
CA ALA A 98 -10.52 -18.16 -0.35
C ALA A 98 -9.59 -16.95 -0.26
N PHE A 99 -9.77 -15.94 -1.12
CA PHE A 99 -8.94 -14.74 -1.15
C PHE A 99 -9.79 -13.50 -0.98
N VAL A 100 -9.40 -12.63 -0.06
CA VAL A 100 -10.16 -11.42 0.28
C VAL A 100 -9.23 -10.23 0.35
N ILE A 101 -9.48 -9.20 -0.45
CA ILE A 101 -8.82 -7.90 -0.32
C ILE A 101 -9.49 -7.17 0.83
N ALA A 102 -8.71 -6.87 1.87
CA ALA A 102 -9.20 -6.16 3.05
C ALA A 102 -8.75 -4.69 2.98
N ASP A 103 -9.70 -3.82 2.70
CA ASP A 103 -9.59 -2.37 2.80
C ASP A 103 -10.28 -1.90 4.09
N LEU A 104 -9.65 -2.26 5.21
CA LEU A 104 -10.18 -2.08 6.56
C LEU A 104 -9.16 -1.37 7.44
N ASP A 105 -9.65 -0.58 8.39
CA ASP A 105 -8.80 -0.04 9.46
C ASP A 105 -8.27 -1.19 10.33
N ALA A 106 -7.13 -1.00 11.01
CA ALA A 106 -6.43 -2.08 11.72
C ALA A 106 -7.32 -2.88 12.68
N GLY A 107 -8.20 -2.19 13.43
CA GLY A 107 -9.15 -2.85 14.34
C GLY A 107 -10.15 -3.75 13.61
N GLN A 108 -10.73 -3.26 12.51
CA GLN A 108 -11.67 -4.05 11.70
C GLN A 108 -10.94 -5.19 10.98
N LEU A 109 -9.72 -4.98 10.47
CA LEU A 109 -8.94 -6.06 9.87
C LEU A 109 -8.66 -7.19 10.87
N LEU A 110 -8.33 -6.85 12.13
CA LEU A 110 -8.12 -7.86 13.17
C LEU A 110 -9.41 -8.64 13.46
N GLN A 111 -10.56 -7.96 13.55
CA GLN A 111 -11.85 -8.62 13.71
C GLN A 111 -12.18 -9.53 12.52
N ALA A 112 -11.93 -9.07 11.28
CA ALA A 112 -12.15 -9.85 10.07
C ALA A 112 -11.27 -11.11 10.06
N SER A 113 -9.97 -10.97 10.37
CA SER A 113 -9.01 -12.07 10.37
C SER A 113 -9.30 -13.16 11.42
N ALA A 114 -10.03 -12.80 12.48
CA ALA A 114 -10.38 -13.69 13.57
C ALA A 114 -11.83 -14.20 13.51
N ALA A 115 -12.64 -13.71 12.55
CA ALA A 115 -14.03 -14.12 12.41
C ALA A 115 -14.13 -15.59 11.94
N PRO A 116 -15.17 -16.33 12.35
CA PRO A 116 -15.37 -17.71 11.91
C PRO A 116 -15.40 -17.82 10.38
N GLY A 117 -14.60 -18.72 9.82
CA GLY A 117 -14.43 -18.90 8.38
C GLY A 117 -13.17 -18.23 7.82
N ALA A 118 -12.63 -17.21 8.50
CA ALA A 118 -11.41 -16.52 8.05
C ALA A 118 -10.16 -17.41 8.08
N GLU A 119 -10.15 -18.48 8.88
CA GLU A 119 -9.04 -19.44 8.94
C GLU A 119 -8.81 -20.18 7.62
N ARG A 120 -9.83 -20.22 6.74
CA ARG A 120 -9.78 -20.80 5.38
C ARG A 120 -9.47 -19.77 4.30
N MET A 121 -9.27 -18.51 4.68
CA MET A 121 -9.03 -17.41 3.76
C MET A 121 -7.59 -16.90 3.85
N THR A 122 -7.10 -16.27 2.78
CA THR A 122 -5.99 -15.31 2.87
C THR A 122 -6.54 -13.90 2.66
N LEU A 123 -6.44 -13.08 3.70
CA LEU A 123 -6.79 -11.68 3.68
C LEU A 123 -5.57 -10.87 3.23
N LEU A 124 -5.71 -10.01 2.23
CA LEU A 124 -4.66 -9.12 1.77
C LEU A 124 -4.98 -7.69 2.21
N ASN A 125 -4.29 -7.22 3.24
CA ASN A 125 -4.41 -5.87 3.76
C ASN A 125 -3.87 -4.85 2.76
N SER A 126 -4.78 -4.05 2.22
CA SER A 126 -4.51 -2.98 1.25
C SER A 126 -4.59 -1.57 1.83
N ARG A 127 -4.88 -1.43 3.14
CA ARG A 127 -5.19 -0.12 3.75
C ARG A 127 -4.40 0.20 5.00
N ALA A 128 -4.40 -0.69 6.00
CA ALA A 128 -3.90 -0.37 7.33
C ALA A 128 -2.35 -0.42 7.40
N PRO A 129 -1.67 0.73 7.59
CA PRO A 129 -0.21 0.78 7.63
C PRO A 129 0.35 0.46 9.03
N ASP A 130 -0.51 0.13 10.00
CA ASP A 130 -0.15 -0.10 11.39
C ASP A 130 0.92 -1.19 11.55
N ASP A 131 2.05 -0.81 12.13
CA ASP A 131 3.18 -1.72 12.36
C ASP A 131 2.80 -2.88 13.28
N ALA A 132 1.85 -2.66 14.20
CA ALA A 132 1.34 -3.71 15.09
C ALA A 132 0.78 -4.93 14.34
N LEU A 133 0.21 -4.73 13.15
CA LEU A 133 -0.30 -5.82 12.30
C LEU A 133 0.79 -6.74 11.75
N ARG A 134 2.05 -6.30 11.80
CA ARG A 134 3.25 -7.06 11.37
C ARG A 134 4.13 -7.45 12.54
N GLN A 135 3.64 -7.23 13.77
CA GLN A 135 4.37 -7.44 15.02
C GLN A 135 3.43 -8.20 15.99
N GLN A 136 3.11 -7.61 17.14
CA GLN A 136 2.33 -8.26 18.20
C GLN A 136 0.91 -8.71 17.80
N ASN A 137 0.32 -8.09 16.78
CA ASN A 137 -1.02 -8.40 16.28
C ASN A 137 -0.99 -9.12 14.92
N CYS A 138 0.16 -9.66 14.50
CA CYS A 138 0.23 -10.36 13.23
C CYS A 138 -0.65 -11.61 13.19
N ARG A 139 -1.04 -12.02 11.97
CA ARG A 139 -1.99 -13.10 11.72
C ARG A 139 -1.53 -13.94 10.54
N ARG A 140 -1.52 -15.26 10.70
CA ARG A 140 -1.05 -16.19 9.67
C ARG A 140 -1.84 -16.09 8.36
N ASN A 141 -3.14 -15.83 8.47
CA ASN A 141 -4.05 -15.66 7.34
C ASN A 141 -4.06 -14.24 6.75
N VAL A 142 -3.18 -13.34 7.18
CA VAL A 142 -3.07 -11.98 6.64
C VAL A 142 -1.75 -11.80 5.91
N LEU A 143 -1.81 -11.18 4.74
CA LEU A 143 -0.67 -10.64 3.98
C LEU A 143 -0.86 -9.13 3.82
N HIS A 144 0.22 -8.37 3.68
CA HIS A 144 0.15 -6.90 3.59
C HIS A 144 0.73 -6.39 2.28
N THR A 145 -0.11 -5.76 1.45
CA THR A 145 0.32 -5.07 0.23
C THR A 145 0.49 -3.58 0.45
N ILE A 146 -0.21 -2.99 1.41
CA ILE A 146 0.08 -1.62 1.87
C ILE A 146 1.43 -1.60 2.62
N PRO A 147 2.32 -0.63 2.35
CA PRO A 147 3.51 -0.44 3.19
C PRO A 147 3.12 -0.11 4.63
N SER A 148 3.93 -0.58 5.58
CA SER A 148 3.77 -0.19 6.98
C SER A 148 4.36 1.20 7.22
N ARG A 149 3.97 1.87 8.32
CA ARG A 149 4.61 3.12 8.76
C ARG A 149 6.11 2.96 8.91
N ALA A 150 6.55 1.81 9.41
CA ALA A 150 7.97 1.47 9.48
C ALA A 150 8.66 1.52 8.11
N MET A 151 8.07 0.92 7.09
CA MET A 151 8.63 0.96 5.73
C MET A 151 8.68 2.38 5.16
N LEU A 152 7.62 3.17 5.36
CA LEU A 152 7.55 4.56 4.88
C LEU A 152 8.61 5.43 5.57
N ALA A 153 8.71 5.33 6.89
CA ALA A 153 9.71 6.06 7.69
C ALA A 153 11.14 5.67 7.32
N ASP A 154 11.43 4.37 7.16
CA ASP A 154 12.75 3.89 6.76
C ASP A 154 13.09 4.37 5.33
N GLY A 155 12.12 4.30 4.41
CA GLY A 155 12.29 4.80 3.04
C GLY A 155 12.65 6.28 3.01
N LEU A 156 11.96 7.11 3.79
CA LEU A 156 12.26 8.54 3.90
C LEU A 156 13.62 8.77 4.56
N ALA A 157 13.89 8.10 5.68
CA ALA A 157 15.12 8.24 6.44
C ALA A 157 16.36 7.95 5.59
N GLN A 158 16.33 6.87 4.81
CA GLN A 158 17.42 6.53 3.90
C GLN A 158 17.70 7.66 2.90
N TYR A 159 16.66 8.26 2.32
CA TYR A 159 16.81 9.40 1.41
C TYR A 159 17.40 10.62 2.10
N LEU A 160 16.87 11.01 3.27
CA LEU A 160 17.36 12.17 4.03
C LEU A 160 18.83 12.00 4.45
N VAL A 161 19.20 10.81 4.96
CA VAL A 161 20.59 10.49 5.35
C VAL A 161 21.51 10.44 4.14
N TRP A 162 21.06 9.89 3.01
CA TRP A 162 21.81 9.90 1.74
C TRP A 162 22.09 11.32 1.25
N LYS A 163 21.13 12.24 1.42
CA LYS A 163 21.29 13.69 1.17
C LYS A 163 22.14 14.42 2.21
N ARG A 164 22.58 13.73 3.28
CA ARG A 164 23.29 14.29 4.44
C ARG A 164 22.46 15.27 5.27
N TRP A 165 21.14 15.17 5.23
CA TRP A 165 20.22 15.91 6.10
C TRP A 165 19.93 15.07 7.33
N ARG A 166 20.85 15.12 8.30
CA ARG A 166 20.86 14.20 9.44
C ARG A 166 20.29 14.81 10.71
N ARG A 167 20.19 16.13 10.82
CA ARG A 167 19.58 16.80 11.98
C ARG A 167 18.12 17.11 11.69
N TRP A 168 17.23 16.45 12.39
CA TRP A 168 15.79 16.53 12.16
C TRP A 168 15.11 17.30 13.27
N PHE A 169 14.24 18.22 12.89
CA PHE A 169 13.20 18.71 13.77
C PHE A 169 11.94 17.89 13.50
N LEU A 170 11.50 17.08 14.46
CA LEU A 170 10.26 16.31 14.40
C LEU A 170 9.10 17.10 15.02
N LEU A 171 8.07 17.37 14.21
CA LEU A 171 6.83 18.03 14.63
C LEU A 171 5.66 17.05 14.52
N VAL A 172 4.94 16.83 15.63
CA VAL A 172 4.00 15.71 15.76
C VAL A 172 2.58 16.16 16.06
N GLY A 173 1.62 15.74 15.25
CA GLY A 173 0.20 15.99 15.47
C GLY A 173 -0.41 15.30 16.70
N PRO A 174 -1.64 15.67 17.07
CA PRO A 174 -2.28 15.21 18.30
C PRO A 174 -2.92 13.81 18.18
N HIS A 175 -3.09 13.27 16.97
CA HIS A 175 -3.84 12.03 16.78
C HIS A 175 -2.98 10.79 17.07
N PRO A 176 -3.59 9.65 17.48
CA PRO A 176 -2.85 8.41 17.69
C PRO A 176 -2.04 7.95 16.46
N GLN A 177 -2.54 8.22 15.25
CA GLN A 177 -1.86 7.93 13.99
C GLN A 177 -0.58 8.77 13.85
N ASP A 178 -0.65 10.08 14.14
CA ASP A 178 0.50 10.98 14.14
C ASP A 178 1.59 10.50 15.11
N GLN A 179 1.18 10.06 16.31
CA GLN A 179 2.09 9.49 17.29
C GLN A 179 2.73 8.19 16.82
N ALA A 180 1.96 7.32 16.14
CA ALA A 180 2.47 6.10 15.55
C ALA A 180 3.46 6.37 14.41
N MET A 181 3.19 7.36 13.55
CA MET A 181 4.12 7.78 12.50
C MET A 181 5.39 8.41 13.08
N ALA A 182 5.26 9.28 14.09
CA ALA A 182 6.40 9.86 14.80
C ALA A 182 7.27 8.78 15.47
N ALA A 183 6.67 7.74 16.05
CA ALA A 183 7.41 6.60 16.57
C ALA A 183 8.19 5.87 15.46
N ALA A 184 7.60 5.72 14.27
CA ALA A 184 8.29 5.15 13.12
C ALA A 184 9.46 6.03 12.65
N PHE A 185 9.31 7.36 12.61
CA PHE A 185 10.41 8.28 12.29
C PHE A 185 11.53 8.24 13.33
N ARG A 186 11.21 8.20 14.63
CA ARG A 186 12.21 8.05 15.70
C ARG A 186 13.02 6.76 15.55
N ARG A 187 12.33 5.64 15.26
CA ARG A 187 12.99 4.36 14.99
C ARG A 187 13.92 4.47 13.79
N ALA A 188 13.43 5.02 12.68
CA ALA A 188 14.21 5.17 11.45
C ALA A 188 15.42 6.09 11.64
N ALA A 189 15.27 7.19 12.38
CA ALA A 189 16.37 8.10 12.72
C ALA A 189 17.48 7.37 13.47
N ALA A 190 17.12 6.64 14.54
CA ALA A 190 18.07 5.85 15.32
C ALA A 190 18.74 4.77 14.46
N ARG A 191 17.97 4.08 13.61
CA ARG A 191 18.47 2.99 12.76
C ARG A 191 19.49 3.48 11.72
N PHE A 192 19.24 4.64 11.10
CA PHE A 192 20.06 5.14 9.99
C PHE A 192 21.02 6.27 10.37
N GLY A 193 21.14 6.59 11.67
CA GLY A 193 22.10 7.56 12.19
C GLY A 193 21.73 9.02 11.91
N ALA A 194 20.44 9.35 11.91
CA ALA A 194 19.96 10.72 12.03
C ALA A 194 19.76 11.10 13.50
N GLU A 195 19.94 12.38 13.80
CA GLU A 195 19.75 12.99 15.10
C GLU A 195 18.46 13.81 15.09
N ILE A 196 17.56 13.55 16.04
CA ILE A 196 16.39 14.42 16.25
C ILE A 196 16.81 15.52 17.21
N THR A 197 17.11 16.70 16.68
CA THR A 197 17.58 17.86 17.46
C THR A 197 16.46 18.55 18.21
N THR A 198 15.22 18.37 17.74
CA THR A 198 14.01 18.87 18.40
C THR A 198 12.87 17.90 18.12
N ASP A 199 12.10 17.59 19.16
CA ASP A 199 10.93 16.71 19.10
C ASP A 199 9.79 17.41 19.85
N GLN A 200 8.80 17.92 19.11
CA GLN A 200 7.78 18.79 19.68
C GLN A 200 6.37 18.41 19.20
N PRO A 201 5.36 18.42 20.10
CA PRO A 201 3.98 18.29 19.70
C PRO A 201 3.45 19.57 19.04
N TRP A 202 2.59 19.39 18.04
CA TRP A 202 1.69 20.41 17.54
C TRP A 202 0.50 20.54 18.49
N THR A 203 0.48 21.63 19.25
CA THR A 203 -0.56 21.89 20.27
C THR A 203 -1.61 22.89 19.81
N PHE A 204 -1.38 23.55 18.67
CA PHE A 204 -2.28 24.58 18.18
C PHE A 204 -3.55 23.96 17.57
N ARG A 205 -4.69 24.30 18.15
CA ARG A 205 -6.00 23.94 17.60
C ARG A 205 -6.58 25.17 16.92
N PRO A 206 -6.91 25.12 15.62
CA PRO A 206 -7.65 26.20 14.99
C PRO A 206 -9.01 26.31 15.69
N ALA A 207 -9.17 27.28 16.60
CA ALA A 207 -10.47 27.57 17.17
C ALA A 207 -11.37 28.11 16.05
N ASN A 208 -12.41 27.35 15.70
CA ASN A 208 -13.50 27.74 14.79
C ASN A 208 -13.07 28.53 13.55
N GLY A 209 -12.63 27.78 12.53
CA GLY A 209 -12.97 27.95 11.12
C GLY A 209 -13.04 29.35 10.53
N ARG A 210 -12.09 29.64 9.63
CA ARG A 210 -12.34 30.12 8.24
C ARG A 210 -13.42 31.20 8.03
N ALA A 211 -13.72 32.06 9.01
CA ALA A 211 -14.58 33.23 8.85
C ALA A 211 -13.68 34.42 8.51
N ASP A 212 -13.37 34.57 7.22
CA ASP A 212 -12.66 35.68 6.57
C ASP A 212 -11.25 36.08 7.10
N THR A 213 -10.79 35.53 8.23
CA THR A 213 -9.58 36.00 8.96
C THR A 213 -8.58 34.90 9.32
N GLY A 214 -8.85 33.63 8.96
CA GLY A 214 -8.01 32.47 9.32
C GLY A 214 -6.56 32.49 8.79
N HIS A 215 -6.21 33.44 7.92
CA HIS A 215 -4.84 33.69 7.47
C HIS A 215 -3.93 34.23 8.59
N VAL A 216 -4.48 34.92 9.59
CA VAL A 216 -3.67 35.67 10.57
C VAL A 216 -3.03 34.76 11.62
N THR A 217 -3.74 33.74 12.10
CA THR A 217 -3.25 32.89 13.19
C THR A 217 -2.16 31.92 12.71
N LEU A 218 -2.29 31.30 11.53
CA LEU A 218 -1.26 30.37 11.04
C LEU A 218 0.04 31.07 10.63
N GLN A 219 -0.02 32.34 10.19
CA GLN A 219 1.19 33.10 9.83
C GLN A 219 2.01 33.56 11.04
N THR A 220 1.40 33.75 12.22
CA THR A 220 2.15 34.09 13.44
C THR A 220 2.61 32.85 14.21
N GLU A 221 1.80 31.79 14.23
CA GLU A 221 2.06 30.61 15.06
C GLU A 221 3.12 29.67 14.44
N ILE A 222 3.13 29.49 13.11
CA ILE A 222 4.11 28.61 12.46
C ILE A 222 5.55 29.10 12.66
N PRO A 223 5.89 30.38 12.42
CA PRO A 223 7.23 30.87 12.75
C PRO A 223 7.58 30.70 14.23
N ALA A 224 6.63 30.98 15.14
CA ALA A 224 6.88 30.86 16.58
C ALA A 224 7.19 29.43 17.02
N VAL A 225 6.38 28.45 16.59
CA VAL A 225 6.55 27.03 16.95
C VAL A 225 7.77 26.40 16.26
N THR A 226 8.23 26.99 15.15
CA THR A 226 9.39 26.50 14.38
C THR A 226 10.68 27.29 14.64
N GLN A 227 10.66 28.24 15.57
CA GLN A 227 11.83 28.97 16.04
C GLN A 227 12.60 28.15 17.07
N VAL A 228 13.40 27.21 16.57
CA VAL A 228 14.19 26.26 17.37
C VAL A 228 15.68 26.34 17.00
N SER A 229 16.51 25.50 17.63
CA SER A 229 17.92 25.36 17.24
C SER A 229 18.06 24.87 15.79
N ASP A 230 19.23 25.06 15.18
CA ASP A 230 19.42 24.73 13.77
C ASP A 230 19.21 23.24 13.47
N TYR A 231 18.56 22.97 12.33
CA TYR A 231 18.23 21.64 11.82
C TYR A 231 18.34 21.63 10.29
N ASP A 232 18.46 20.45 9.68
CA ASP A 232 18.60 20.29 8.24
C ASP A 232 17.23 20.17 7.54
N VAL A 233 16.27 19.48 8.18
CA VAL A 233 14.93 19.20 7.66
C VAL A 233 13.89 19.19 8.78
N LEU A 234 12.72 19.78 8.50
CA LEU A 234 11.52 19.64 9.34
C LEU A 234 10.78 18.36 8.90
N VAL A 235 10.73 17.36 9.78
CA VAL A 235 10.00 16.11 9.60
C VAL A 235 8.66 16.23 10.30
N VAL A 236 7.56 16.00 9.59
CA VAL A 236 6.20 16.20 10.07
C VAL A 236 5.45 14.87 10.14
N ALA A 237 4.79 14.61 11.26
CA ALA A 237 3.84 13.53 11.44
C ALA A 237 2.43 14.10 11.67
N ASP A 238 1.66 14.21 10.60
CA ASP A 238 0.29 14.72 10.53
C ASP A 238 -0.49 13.90 9.48
N GLU A 239 -0.85 12.67 9.82
CA GLU A 239 -1.60 11.77 8.93
C GLU A 239 -3.03 12.24 8.67
N ALA A 240 -3.57 13.10 9.55
CA ALA A 240 -4.89 13.70 9.39
C ALA A 240 -4.87 14.94 8.47
N ASP A 241 -3.67 15.41 8.08
CA ASP A 241 -3.44 16.58 7.23
C ASP A 241 -4.11 17.86 7.76
N GLU A 242 -4.10 18.04 9.08
CA GLU A 242 -4.75 19.17 9.75
C GLU A 242 -3.89 20.43 9.79
N PHE A 243 -2.56 20.30 9.78
CA PHE A 243 -1.62 21.43 9.91
C PHE A 243 -0.38 21.36 9.00
N GLY A 244 0.09 20.17 8.63
CA GLY A 244 1.38 19.97 7.97
C GLY A 244 1.48 20.68 6.62
N ALA A 245 0.38 20.73 5.87
CA ALA A 245 0.32 21.39 4.56
C ALA A 245 0.56 22.91 4.63
N TYR A 246 0.39 23.54 5.79
CA TYR A 246 0.64 24.98 5.94
C TYR A 246 2.12 25.30 6.21
N LEU A 247 2.95 24.31 6.56
CA LEU A 247 4.33 24.55 6.99
C LEU A 247 5.24 24.99 5.83
N GLU A 248 5.02 24.47 4.63
CA GLU A 248 5.89 24.76 3.48
C GLU A 248 5.91 26.26 3.18
N GLY A 249 7.12 26.83 3.18
CA GLY A 249 7.35 28.26 2.96
C GLY A 249 6.98 29.18 4.13
N ARG A 250 6.59 28.65 5.29
CA ARG A 250 6.14 29.43 6.47
C ARG A 250 6.94 29.18 7.75
N THR A 251 7.92 28.27 7.74
CA THR A 251 8.81 27.97 8.88
C THR A 251 9.79 29.12 9.18
N ALA A 252 10.27 29.22 10.42
CA ALA A 252 11.21 30.25 10.84
C ALA A 252 12.57 30.17 10.14
N LEU A 253 13.10 28.96 9.95
CA LEU A 253 14.27 28.70 9.13
C LEU A 253 13.83 28.28 7.73
N PRO A 254 14.53 28.70 6.66
CA PRO A 254 14.24 28.31 5.29
C PRO A 254 14.74 26.88 5.04
N ARG A 255 14.02 25.90 5.60
CA ARG A 255 14.30 24.46 5.49
C ARG A 255 13.15 23.78 4.76
N ILE A 256 13.45 22.65 4.14
CA ILE A 256 12.42 21.84 3.49
C ILE A 256 11.55 21.14 4.54
N VAL A 257 10.32 20.82 4.14
CA VAL A 257 9.39 19.98 4.89
C VAL A 257 9.40 18.58 4.29
N ALA A 258 9.46 17.56 5.14
CA ALA A 258 9.38 16.15 4.75
C ALA A 258 8.50 15.38 5.75
N GLY A 259 8.13 14.14 5.40
CA GLY A 259 7.35 13.27 6.27
C GLY A 259 5.99 12.96 5.67
N THR A 260 4.94 13.36 6.38
CA THR A 260 3.55 13.25 5.91
C THR A 260 3.18 14.33 4.89
N GLN A 261 3.89 15.46 4.87
CA GLN A 261 3.77 16.54 3.88
C GLN A 261 5.11 16.94 3.28
N GLY A 262 5.06 17.73 2.18
CA GLY A 262 6.23 18.19 1.46
C GLY A 262 6.89 17.06 0.68
N LEU A 263 8.10 16.67 1.09
CA LEU A 263 8.76 15.48 0.56
C LEU A 263 8.26 14.22 1.28
N VAL A 264 7.43 13.44 0.58
CA VAL A 264 6.69 12.31 1.18
C VAL A 264 7.24 10.96 0.74
N ALA A 265 7.28 10.01 1.67
CA ALA A 265 7.48 8.60 1.37
C ALA A 265 6.12 7.92 1.20
N THR A 266 5.91 7.23 0.07
CA THR A 266 4.62 6.65 -0.28
C THR A 266 4.75 5.29 -0.96
N GLY A 267 3.71 4.46 -0.80
CA GLY A 267 3.56 3.22 -1.55
C GLY A 267 3.29 3.44 -3.03
N TRP A 268 2.75 4.58 -3.44
CA TRP A 268 2.50 4.91 -4.84
C TRP A 268 2.32 6.41 -5.02
N SER A 269 2.59 6.91 -6.22
CA SER A 269 2.31 8.30 -6.55
C SER A 269 1.87 8.46 -8.00
N ALA A 270 0.89 9.33 -8.22
CA ALA A 270 0.40 9.78 -9.53
C ALA A 270 1.52 10.26 -10.44
N VAL A 271 2.57 10.87 -9.86
CA VAL A 271 3.68 11.49 -10.59
C VAL A 271 4.79 10.50 -10.96
N SER A 272 4.62 9.21 -10.68
CA SER A 272 5.60 8.18 -11.07
C SER A 272 5.44 7.84 -12.54
N GLU A 273 6.51 8.04 -13.32
CA GLU A 273 6.52 7.75 -14.76
C GLU A 273 7.42 6.55 -15.14
N GLU A 274 8.32 6.16 -14.23
CA GLU A 274 9.31 5.11 -14.45
C GLU A 274 8.69 3.69 -14.49
N TRP A 275 9.42 2.75 -15.07
CA TRP A 275 9.08 1.31 -15.12
C TRP A 275 7.69 0.97 -15.67
N GLY A 276 7.15 1.84 -16.52
CA GLY A 276 5.81 1.69 -17.11
C GLY A 276 4.67 2.16 -16.22
N ALA A 277 4.95 2.88 -15.13
CA ALA A 277 3.95 3.39 -14.21
C ALA A 277 2.88 4.25 -14.91
N THR A 278 3.25 5.00 -15.95
CA THR A 278 2.30 5.76 -16.80
C THR A 278 1.22 4.88 -17.40
N GLN A 279 1.55 3.65 -17.82
CA GLN A 279 0.57 2.73 -18.39
C GLN A 279 -0.45 2.27 -17.36
N LEU A 280 -0.03 2.02 -16.12
CA LEU A 280 -0.94 1.68 -15.03
C LEU A 280 -1.84 2.87 -14.69
N GLN A 281 -1.24 4.06 -14.55
CA GLN A 281 -1.97 5.29 -14.27
C GLN A 281 -3.01 5.61 -15.34
N ASP A 282 -2.68 5.48 -16.62
CA ASP A 282 -3.61 5.73 -17.73
C ASP A 282 -4.80 4.77 -17.71
N ARG A 283 -4.56 3.48 -17.42
CA ARG A 283 -5.67 2.51 -17.28
C ARG A 283 -6.54 2.85 -16.08
N PHE A 284 -5.93 3.17 -14.94
CA PHE A 284 -6.66 3.58 -13.75
C PHE A 284 -7.49 4.84 -14.00
N HIS A 285 -6.89 5.87 -14.58
CA HIS A 285 -7.56 7.15 -14.82
C HIS A 285 -8.74 7.01 -15.78
N ARG A 286 -8.59 6.23 -16.87
CA ARG A 286 -9.71 5.90 -17.76
C ARG A 286 -10.86 5.18 -17.05
N GLN A 287 -10.56 4.36 -16.05
CA GLN A 287 -11.57 3.60 -15.31
C GLN A 287 -12.23 4.42 -14.20
N ALA A 288 -11.45 5.16 -13.42
CA ALA A 288 -11.89 5.80 -12.18
C ALA A 288 -12.13 7.31 -12.31
N GLY A 289 -11.69 7.95 -13.40
CA GLY A 289 -11.83 9.39 -13.61
C GLY A 289 -10.91 10.26 -12.74
N ARG A 290 -10.05 9.66 -11.92
CA ARG A 290 -9.08 10.32 -11.03
C ARG A 290 -7.72 9.62 -11.07
N TRP A 291 -6.69 10.23 -10.49
CA TRP A 291 -5.38 9.60 -10.37
C TRP A 291 -5.36 8.53 -9.26
N MET A 292 -4.50 7.52 -9.44
CA MET A 292 -4.40 6.38 -8.53
C MET A 292 -3.76 6.78 -7.20
N LEU A 293 -4.43 6.45 -6.09
CA LEU A 293 -3.92 6.70 -4.74
C LEU A 293 -3.11 5.49 -4.21
N PRO A 294 -2.34 5.65 -3.13
CA PRO A 294 -1.58 4.55 -2.53
C PRO A 294 -2.42 3.33 -2.11
N SER A 295 -3.64 3.57 -1.63
CA SER A 295 -4.62 2.53 -1.29
C SER A 295 -5.12 1.77 -2.51
N ASP A 296 -5.44 2.48 -3.61
CA ASP A 296 -5.79 1.84 -4.88
C ASP A 296 -4.66 0.94 -5.36
N TYR A 297 -3.42 1.44 -5.31
CA TYR A 297 -2.27 0.69 -5.76
C TYR A 297 -2.01 -0.56 -4.90
N ALA A 298 -2.17 -0.45 -3.58
CA ALA A 298 -2.05 -1.59 -2.68
C ALA A 298 -3.16 -2.63 -2.92
N ALA A 299 -4.39 -2.21 -3.22
CA ALA A 299 -5.48 -3.12 -3.56
C ALA A 299 -5.28 -3.78 -4.93
N TRP A 300 -4.80 -3.02 -5.93
CA TRP A 300 -4.40 -3.54 -7.23
C TRP A 300 -3.31 -4.61 -7.09
N LEU A 301 -2.25 -4.35 -6.31
CA LEU A 301 -1.20 -5.32 -6.01
C LEU A 301 -1.74 -6.59 -5.36
N ALA A 302 -2.75 -6.46 -4.49
CA ALA A 302 -3.34 -7.59 -3.78
C ALA A 302 -4.08 -8.52 -4.74
N VAL A 303 -4.90 -7.96 -5.63
CA VAL A 303 -5.59 -8.73 -6.68
C VAL A 303 -4.57 -9.35 -7.65
N ARG A 304 -3.64 -8.54 -8.16
CA ARG A 304 -2.59 -9.00 -9.09
C ARG A 304 -1.68 -10.07 -8.52
N SER A 305 -1.49 -10.13 -7.20
CA SER A 305 -0.76 -11.23 -6.56
C SER A 305 -1.46 -12.58 -6.75
N ILE A 306 -2.80 -12.58 -6.70
CA ILE A 306 -3.64 -13.76 -6.92
C ILE A 306 -3.61 -14.13 -8.41
N GLY A 307 -3.83 -13.17 -9.31
CA GLY A 307 -3.80 -13.41 -10.75
C GLY A 307 -2.44 -13.85 -11.29
N GLU A 308 -1.34 -13.25 -10.81
CA GLU A 308 0.03 -13.68 -11.17
C GLU A 308 0.26 -15.12 -10.74
N ALA A 309 -0.11 -15.48 -9.51
CA ALA A 309 0.01 -16.84 -9.01
C ALA A 309 -0.82 -17.85 -9.83
N ALA A 310 -2.08 -17.51 -10.13
CA ALA A 310 -2.96 -18.33 -10.95
C ALA A 310 -2.41 -18.54 -12.37
N THR A 311 -1.86 -17.48 -12.97
CA THR A 311 -1.23 -17.50 -14.29
C THR A 311 0.01 -18.39 -14.29
N ARG A 312 0.89 -18.22 -13.29
CA ARG A 312 2.14 -19.01 -13.17
C ARG A 312 1.91 -20.48 -12.93
N LEU A 313 0.87 -20.81 -12.16
CA LEU A 313 0.51 -22.19 -11.85
C LEU A 313 -0.37 -22.83 -12.93
N HIS A 314 -0.89 -22.05 -13.88
CA HIS A 314 -1.94 -22.48 -14.81
C HIS A 314 -3.12 -23.17 -14.09
N SER A 315 -3.49 -22.65 -12.92
CA SER A 315 -4.47 -23.29 -12.03
C SER A 315 -5.21 -22.25 -11.19
N LEU A 316 -6.49 -22.51 -10.92
CA LEU A 316 -7.32 -21.77 -9.97
C LEU A 316 -7.49 -22.51 -8.62
N ASP A 317 -6.68 -23.54 -8.35
CA ASP A 317 -6.64 -24.20 -7.05
C ASP A 317 -6.15 -23.22 -5.97
N THR A 318 -7.04 -22.89 -5.04
CA THR A 318 -6.81 -21.84 -4.04
C THR A 318 -5.70 -22.21 -3.05
N ALA A 319 -5.55 -23.49 -2.72
CA ALA A 319 -4.49 -23.96 -1.83
C ALA A 319 -3.11 -23.82 -2.49
N ALA A 320 -2.97 -24.22 -3.76
CA ALA A 320 -1.75 -24.07 -4.55
C ALA A 320 -1.38 -22.60 -4.74
N ILE A 321 -2.35 -21.74 -5.10
CA ILE A 321 -2.15 -20.29 -5.22
C ILE A 321 -1.66 -19.70 -3.89
N GLY A 322 -2.35 -19.98 -2.79
CA GLY A 322 -2.00 -19.46 -1.47
C GLY A 322 -0.61 -19.90 -1.01
N LYS A 323 -0.23 -21.14 -1.33
CA LYS A 323 1.13 -21.65 -1.08
C LYS A 323 2.17 -20.96 -1.95
N TYR A 324 1.88 -20.76 -3.24
CA TYR A 324 2.82 -20.12 -4.17
C TYR A 324 3.09 -18.66 -3.79
N ILE A 325 2.04 -17.87 -3.50
CA ILE A 325 2.18 -16.45 -3.09
C ILE A 325 3.12 -16.27 -1.90
N ARG A 326 3.14 -17.23 -0.97
CA ARG A 326 3.98 -17.20 0.24
C ARG A 326 5.38 -17.80 0.03
N GLY A 327 5.63 -18.40 -1.12
CA GLY A 327 6.89 -19.08 -1.42
C GLY A 327 7.94 -18.15 -2.04
N ASP A 328 9.20 -18.54 -1.92
CA ASP A 328 10.35 -17.76 -2.43
C ASP A 328 10.37 -17.61 -3.96
N ALA A 329 9.61 -18.45 -4.67
CA ALA A 329 9.48 -18.40 -6.13
C ALA A 329 8.43 -17.40 -6.64
N PHE A 330 7.60 -16.84 -5.74
CA PHE A 330 6.65 -15.80 -6.12
C PHE A 330 7.38 -14.50 -6.44
N LEU A 331 7.01 -13.87 -7.56
CA LEU A 331 7.56 -12.59 -7.97
C LEU A 331 6.48 -11.82 -8.75
N LEU A 332 6.04 -10.70 -8.20
CA LEU A 332 5.08 -9.81 -8.85
C LEU A 332 5.78 -8.60 -9.47
N ALA A 333 5.49 -8.33 -10.74
CA ALA A 333 5.87 -7.06 -11.37
C ALA A 333 4.88 -5.97 -10.93
N GLY A 334 5.35 -5.01 -10.13
CA GLY A 334 4.53 -3.91 -9.61
C GLY A 334 5.10 -2.54 -9.97
N PHE A 335 5.45 -2.28 -11.23
CA PHE A 335 5.75 -0.93 -11.73
C PHE A 335 6.71 -0.05 -10.86
N LYS A 336 7.67 -0.70 -10.18
CA LYS A 336 8.62 -0.07 -9.24
C LYS A 336 10.07 -0.48 -9.49
N GLY A 337 10.37 -1.02 -10.67
CA GLY A 337 11.72 -1.42 -11.07
C GLY A 337 12.30 -2.67 -10.40
N GLN A 338 11.60 -3.24 -9.42
CA GLN A 338 11.99 -4.47 -8.72
C GLN A 338 10.79 -5.41 -8.60
N GLY A 339 11.05 -6.72 -8.60
CA GLY A 339 10.03 -7.72 -8.36
C GLY A 339 9.65 -7.77 -6.88
N LEU A 340 8.36 -7.93 -6.61
CA LEU A 340 7.76 -7.86 -5.28
C LEU A 340 7.47 -9.27 -4.75
N THR A 341 7.78 -9.50 -3.47
CA THR A 341 7.56 -10.79 -2.79
C THR A 341 6.99 -10.57 -1.41
N PHE A 342 6.45 -11.60 -0.75
CA PHE A 342 6.00 -11.50 0.64
C PHE A 342 7.07 -12.01 1.62
N ARG A 343 7.20 -11.33 2.75
CA ARG A 343 8.06 -11.77 3.86
C ARG A 343 7.44 -12.97 4.56
N ALA A 344 8.27 -13.98 4.82
CA ALA A 344 7.84 -15.19 5.49
C ALA A 344 7.52 -14.99 6.99
N TRP A 345 8.03 -13.93 7.63
CA TRP A 345 7.92 -13.73 9.07
C TRP A 345 6.77 -12.84 9.52
N ASP A 346 6.32 -11.90 8.70
CA ASP A 346 5.26 -10.95 9.05
C ASP A 346 4.22 -10.76 7.93
N GLY A 347 4.39 -11.43 6.78
CA GLY A 347 3.48 -11.31 5.64
C GLY A 347 3.54 -9.96 4.92
N GLN A 348 4.49 -9.07 5.23
CA GLN A 348 4.64 -7.78 4.53
C GLN A 348 5.25 -7.99 3.14
N MET A 349 4.64 -7.37 2.12
CA MET A 349 5.21 -7.31 0.79
C MET A 349 6.50 -6.48 0.80
N ARG A 350 7.59 -7.08 0.33
CA ARG A 350 8.83 -6.39 -0.05
C ARG A 350 8.56 -5.56 -1.28
N GLN A 351 8.68 -4.25 -1.14
CA GLN A 351 8.47 -3.32 -2.25
C GLN A 351 9.27 -2.04 -2.05
N PRO A 352 9.73 -1.40 -3.15
CA PRO A 352 10.30 -0.06 -3.07
C PRO A 352 9.29 0.96 -2.53
N ILE A 353 9.81 1.92 -1.78
CA ILE A 353 9.06 3.09 -1.28
C ILE A 353 9.43 4.28 -2.13
N LEU A 354 8.43 4.93 -2.72
CA LEU A 354 8.64 6.10 -3.56
C LEU A 354 8.83 7.33 -2.67
N ILE A 355 9.79 8.17 -3.04
CA ILE A 355 9.98 9.49 -2.44
C ILE A 355 9.47 10.50 -3.46
N ALA A 356 8.35 11.13 -3.18
CA ALA A 356 7.64 11.99 -4.11
C ALA A 356 7.55 13.42 -3.59
N GLY A 357 7.66 14.39 -4.50
CA GLY A 357 7.18 15.74 -4.30
C GLY A 357 5.79 15.92 -4.94
N PRO A 358 5.25 17.15 -4.95
CA PRO A 358 3.91 17.41 -5.46
C PRO A 358 3.74 17.16 -6.96
N ARG A 359 4.83 17.19 -7.73
CA ARG A 359 4.78 17.11 -9.21
C ARG A 359 5.71 16.08 -9.84
N LEU A 360 6.71 15.61 -9.11
CA LEU A 360 7.75 14.72 -9.63
C LEU A 360 8.10 13.66 -8.62
N LEU A 361 8.38 12.46 -9.13
CA LEU A 361 9.11 11.44 -8.37
C LEU A 361 10.53 11.95 -8.13
N ILE A 362 10.98 11.92 -6.88
CA ILE A 362 12.30 12.41 -6.47
C ILE A 362 13.30 11.27 -6.36
N SER A 363 12.89 10.15 -5.78
CA SER A 363 13.72 8.95 -5.66
C SER A 363 12.86 7.72 -5.35
N SER A 364 13.48 6.55 -5.33
CA SER A 364 12.92 5.32 -4.82
C SER A 364 13.87 4.69 -3.82
N SER A 365 13.37 4.38 -2.62
CA SER A 365 14.11 3.66 -1.59
C SER A 365 13.85 2.16 -1.72
N PRO A 366 14.86 1.28 -1.49
CA PRO A 366 16.11 1.56 -0.78
C PRO A 366 17.10 2.42 -1.57
N GLN A 367 17.77 3.35 -0.88
CA GLN A 367 18.79 4.17 -1.53
C GLN A 367 20.06 3.34 -1.79
N PRO A 368 20.84 3.67 -2.84
CA PRO A 368 22.13 3.02 -3.07
C PRO A 368 23.04 3.11 -1.83
N GLY A 369 23.66 1.98 -1.47
CA GLY A 369 24.55 1.87 -0.30
C GLY A 369 23.88 1.36 0.97
N PHE A 370 22.56 1.26 1.02
CA PHE A 370 21.84 0.57 2.11
C PHE A 370 21.74 -0.92 1.78
N LEU A 371 22.62 -1.71 2.39
CA LEU A 371 22.76 -3.13 2.12
C LEU A 371 22.02 -3.97 3.14
N HIS A 372 21.57 -5.15 2.70
CA HIS A 372 21.00 -6.18 3.56
C HIS A 372 21.50 -7.54 3.10
N GLN A 373 21.57 -8.51 4.01
CA GLN A 373 22.14 -9.83 3.71
C GLN A 373 21.33 -10.62 2.68
N ARG A 374 20.00 -10.41 2.64
CA ARG A 374 19.07 -11.15 1.74
C ARG A 374 18.70 -10.35 0.50
N THR A 375 18.16 -9.16 0.71
CA THR A 375 17.70 -8.25 -0.33
C THR A 375 17.67 -6.83 0.21
N PRO A 376 18.13 -5.81 -0.53
CA PRO A 376 18.05 -4.41 -0.08
C PRO A 376 16.65 -3.98 0.35
N LEU A 377 15.58 -4.61 -0.17
CA LEU A 377 14.19 -4.32 0.24
C LEU A 377 13.91 -4.64 1.71
N ASP A 378 14.71 -5.49 2.34
CA ASP A 378 14.60 -5.80 3.78
C ASP A 378 15.26 -4.73 4.67
N THR A 379 15.92 -3.71 4.08
CA THR A 379 16.27 -2.49 4.82
C THR A 379 15.07 -1.60 5.15
N LEU A 380 13.89 -1.89 4.59
CA LEU A 380 12.68 -1.07 4.74
C LEU A 380 11.69 -1.74 5.70
N GLY A 381 11.40 -1.11 6.83
CA GLY A 381 10.49 -1.65 7.85
C GLY A 381 11.18 -2.69 8.73
N ILE A 382 10.38 -3.43 9.52
CA ILE A 382 10.92 -4.35 10.52
C ILE A 382 11.56 -5.57 9.86
N ASP A 383 12.82 -5.81 10.18
CA ASP A 383 13.59 -6.95 9.67
C ASP A 383 13.23 -8.25 10.40
N LEU A 384 13.66 -9.40 9.87
CA LEU A 384 13.38 -10.72 10.45
C LEU A 384 13.92 -10.82 11.89
N GLU A 385 15.13 -10.34 12.12
CA GLU A 385 15.85 -10.40 13.39
C GLU A 385 15.22 -9.48 14.46
N GLU A 386 14.51 -8.43 14.02
CA GLU A 386 13.79 -7.48 14.86
C GLU A 386 12.32 -7.88 15.09
N SER A 387 11.80 -8.80 14.27
CA SER A 387 10.39 -9.15 14.25
C SER A 387 9.96 -9.87 15.52
N THR A 388 8.89 -9.38 16.12
CA THR A 388 8.18 -10.03 17.23
C THR A 388 7.01 -10.89 16.76
N CYS A 389 6.69 -10.89 15.46
CA CYS A 389 5.60 -11.68 14.91
C CYS A 389 5.88 -13.19 15.02
N LYS A 390 4.87 -13.94 15.47
CA LYS A 390 4.87 -15.41 15.57
C LYS A 390 3.53 -15.94 15.09
N PHE A 391 3.54 -16.94 14.20
CA PHE A 391 2.34 -17.55 13.61
C PHE A 391 1.91 -18.84 14.30
#